data_AF-A0A1V8NU99-F1
#
_entry.id   AF-A0A1V8NU99-F1
#
_cell.length_a   1.000
_cell.length_b   1.000
_cell.length_c   1.000
_cell.angle_alpha   90.00
_cell.angle_beta   90.00
_cell.angle_gamma   90.00
#
_symmetry.space_group_name_H-M   'P 1'
#
loop_
_entity.id
_entity.type
_entity.pdbx_description
1 polymer ?
#
loop_
_entity_poly.entity_id
_entity_poly.type
_entity_poly.pdbx_seq_one_letter_code
_entity_poly.pdbx_strand_id
1 'polypeptide(L)'
;MKDRNEILELFSWSALIAIKMAWRDGRITSELSEHLFIMNWLATAKKKKIFPRTVSSEMDWLINDGRLKGHNAGLRVKLEYIYSSCQKDISGQAGYFRFTRVMEILKNAGWKGYLLTPAKWNILKRENFGDEENLIFMNESAVKISFDLTGRLICALKLRVCGDIKMAEKIFEGNYLPVRTECQDKGRYYF
;
A
#
# COMPACT_ATOMS: atom_id res chain seq x y z
N MET A 1 13.82 6.86 -26.00
CA MET A 1 12.85 5.85 -25.51
C MET A 1 12.47 6.29 -24.12
N LYS A 2 11.18 6.57 -23.81
CA LYS A 2 10.79 7.00 -22.46
C LYS A 2 11.17 5.92 -21.45
N ASP A 3 11.72 6.32 -20.31
CA ASP A 3 12.02 5.41 -19.22
C ASP A 3 10.72 4.76 -18.71
N ARG A 4 10.76 3.50 -18.28
CA ARG A 4 9.57 2.78 -17.80
C ARG A 4 8.91 3.55 -16.65
N ASN A 5 9.71 4.15 -15.76
CA ASN A 5 9.20 4.98 -14.67
C ASN A 5 8.45 6.21 -15.16
N GLU A 6 8.92 6.91 -16.19
CA GLU A 6 8.20 8.05 -16.78
C GLU A 6 6.84 7.63 -17.36
N ILE A 7 6.76 6.42 -17.94
CA ILE A 7 5.50 5.90 -18.49
C ILE A 7 4.54 5.51 -17.35
N LEU A 8 5.03 4.89 -16.29
CA LEU A 8 4.25 4.56 -15.10
C LEU A 8 3.75 5.81 -14.38
N GLU A 9 4.60 6.83 -14.26
CA GLU A 9 4.25 8.13 -13.70
C GLU A 9 3.12 8.77 -14.51
N LEU A 10 3.28 8.85 -15.84
CA LEU A 10 2.25 9.41 -16.71
C LEU A 10 0.92 8.64 -16.62
N PHE A 11 0.97 7.31 -16.61
CA PHE A 11 -0.21 6.45 -16.47
C PHE A 11 -0.98 6.72 -15.18
N SER A 12 -0.27 6.64 -14.05
CA SER A 12 -0.87 6.78 -12.73
C SER A 12 -1.35 8.21 -12.48
N TRP A 13 -0.58 9.23 -12.89
CA TRP A 13 -0.99 10.63 -12.83
C TRP A 13 -2.25 10.90 -13.63
N SER A 14 -2.33 10.39 -14.87
CA SER A 14 -3.50 10.55 -15.74
C SER A 14 -4.76 9.95 -15.11
N ALA A 15 -4.63 8.78 -14.47
CA ALA A 15 -5.73 8.15 -13.76
C ALA A 15 -6.19 8.99 -12.55
N LEU A 16 -5.24 9.46 -11.72
CA LEU A 16 -5.52 10.28 -10.54
C LEU A 16 -6.20 11.60 -10.90
N ILE A 17 -5.76 12.25 -11.97
CA ILE A 17 -6.41 13.46 -12.49
C ILE A 17 -7.83 13.13 -12.96
N ALA A 18 -8.04 12.05 -13.72
CA ALA A 18 -9.37 11.66 -14.18
C ALA A 18 -10.33 11.39 -13.01
N ILE A 19 -9.87 10.72 -11.95
CA ILE A 19 -10.64 10.50 -10.72
C ILE A 19 -11.01 11.84 -10.08
N LYS A 20 -10.04 12.74 -9.90
CA LYS A 20 -10.26 14.04 -9.27
C LYS A 20 -11.22 14.92 -10.09
N MET A 21 -11.13 14.89 -11.41
CA MET A 21 -12.08 15.59 -12.29
C MET A 21 -13.48 14.99 -12.17
N ALA A 22 -13.62 13.67 -12.15
CA ALA A 22 -14.92 13.02 -12.01
C ALA A 22 -15.61 13.30 -10.66
N TRP A 23 -14.85 13.47 -9.58
CA TRP A 23 -15.37 13.99 -8.30
C TRP A 23 -15.86 15.43 -8.43
N ARG A 24 -15.06 16.31 -9.05
CA ARG A 24 -15.44 17.72 -9.24
C ARG A 24 -16.69 17.89 -10.12
N ASP A 25 -16.86 17.00 -11.09
CA ASP A 25 -18.00 16.98 -12.00
C ASP A 25 -19.23 16.27 -11.41
N GLY A 26 -19.17 15.77 -10.17
CA GLY A 26 -20.26 15.05 -9.52
C GLY A 26 -20.57 13.68 -10.12
N ARG A 27 -19.69 13.14 -10.97
CA ARG A 27 -19.83 11.79 -11.56
C ARG A 27 -19.50 10.68 -10.56
N ILE A 28 -18.64 10.99 -9.60
CA ILE A 28 -18.33 10.16 -8.44
C ILE A 28 -18.96 10.82 -7.22
N THR A 29 -19.74 10.05 -6.47
CA THR A 29 -20.47 10.53 -5.27
C THR A 29 -20.27 9.63 -4.05
N SER A 30 -19.56 8.51 -4.22
CA SER A 30 -19.35 7.49 -3.19
C SER A 30 -18.15 6.61 -3.55
N GLU A 31 -17.62 5.87 -2.57
CA GLU A 31 -16.53 4.90 -2.77
C GLU A 31 -16.87 3.84 -3.83
N LEU A 32 -18.13 3.39 -3.88
CA LEU A 32 -18.59 2.43 -4.89
C LEU A 32 -18.53 3.03 -6.30
N SER A 33 -19.04 4.26 -6.46
CA SER A 33 -18.98 4.95 -7.76
C SER A 33 -17.54 5.29 -8.17
N GLU A 34 -16.65 5.57 -7.21
CA GLU A 34 -15.21 5.76 -7.47
C GLU A 34 -14.59 4.48 -8.02
N HIS A 35 -14.86 3.33 -7.38
CA HIS A 35 -14.39 2.04 -7.86
C HIS A 35 -14.86 1.73 -9.29
N LEU A 36 -16.16 1.90 -9.57
CA LEU A 36 -16.72 1.66 -10.90
C LEU A 36 -16.13 2.59 -11.95
N PHE A 37 -15.94 3.86 -11.61
CA PHE A 37 -15.28 4.83 -12.48
C PHE A 37 -13.86 4.38 -12.84
N ILE A 38 -13.05 4.00 -11.84
CA ILE A 38 -11.67 3.56 -12.06
C ILE A 38 -11.62 2.31 -12.93
N MET A 39 -12.48 1.32 -12.66
CA MET A 39 -12.58 0.09 -13.45
C MET A 39 -12.91 0.38 -14.93
N ASN A 40 -13.87 1.27 -15.18
CA ASN A 40 -14.25 1.67 -16.53
C ASN A 40 -13.14 2.48 -17.23
N TRP A 41 -12.46 3.36 -16.49
CA TRP A 41 -11.33 4.14 -17.00
C TRP A 41 -10.18 3.22 -17.42
N LEU A 42 -9.79 2.25 -16.58
CA LEU A 42 -8.74 1.27 -16.87
C LEU A 42 -9.10 0.41 -18.10
N ALA A 43 -10.33 -0.11 -18.16
CA ALA A 43 -10.80 -0.89 -19.30
C ALA A 43 -10.78 -0.08 -20.60
N THR A 44 -11.21 1.18 -20.55
CA THR A 44 -11.20 2.10 -21.70
C THR A 44 -9.78 2.42 -22.15
N ALA A 45 -8.88 2.75 -21.21
CA ALA A 45 -7.48 3.03 -21.50
C ALA A 45 -6.80 1.83 -22.17
N LYS A 46 -7.08 0.61 -21.70
CA LYS A 46 -6.56 -0.63 -22.29
C LYS A 46 -7.14 -0.87 -23.69
N LYS A 47 -8.46 -0.78 -23.85
CA LYS A 47 -9.14 -0.98 -25.13
C LYS A 47 -8.65 -0.01 -26.19
N LYS A 48 -8.45 1.27 -25.82
CA LYS A 48 -7.95 2.32 -26.70
C LYS A 48 -6.42 2.33 -26.85
N LYS A 49 -5.69 1.45 -26.15
CA LYS A 49 -4.21 1.40 -26.15
C LYS A 49 -3.58 2.76 -25.87
N ILE A 50 -4.13 3.51 -24.90
CA ILE A 50 -3.67 4.88 -24.56
C ILE A 50 -2.22 4.87 -24.08
N PHE A 51 -1.81 3.81 -23.36
CA PHE A 51 -0.47 3.68 -22.80
C PHE A 51 0.34 2.58 -23.50
N PRO A 52 1.68 2.70 -23.55
CA PRO A 52 2.55 1.66 -24.06
C PRO A 52 2.40 0.30 -23.36
N ARG A 53 2.81 -0.78 -24.03
CA ARG A 53 2.74 -2.14 -23.48
C ARG A 53 3.52 -2.31 -22.17
N THR A 54 4.51 -1.47 -21.90
CA THR A 54 5.35 -1.51 -20.70
C THR A 54 4.60 -1.34 -19.38
N VAL A 55 3.38 -0.76 -19.40
CA VAL A 55 2.52 -0.61 -18.21
C VAL A 55 1.30 -1.53 -18.22
N SER A 56 1.22 -2.45 -19.20
CA SER A 56 0.05 -3.35 -19.33
C SER A 56 -0.07 -4.31 -18.15
N SER A 57 1.06 -4.72 -17.54
CA SER A 57 1.07 -5.55 -16.33
C SER A 57 0.39 -4.87 -15.14
N GLU A 58 0.66 -3.59 -14.92
CA GLU A 58 0.13 -2.79 -13.82
C GLU A 58 -1.37 -2.55 -14.02
N MET A 59 -1.79 -2.27 -15.26
CA MET A 59 -3.19 -2.17 -15.62
C MET A 59 -3.94 -3.48 -15.38
N ASP A 60 -3.36 -4.61 -15.77
CA ASP A 60 -3.98 -5.92 -15.59
C ASP A 60 -4.07 -6.35 -14.14
N TRP A 61 -3.02 -6.05 -13.36
CA TRP A 61 -3.04 -6.24 -11.92
C TRP A 61 -4.15 -5.43 -11.25
N LEU A 62 -4.31 -4.14 -11.58
CA LEU A 62 -5.37 -3.29 -11.04
C LEU A 62 -6.76 -3.78 -11.43
N ILE A 63 -6.97 -4.15 -12.70
CA ILE A 63 -8.27 -4.65 -13.18
C ILE A 63 -8.63 -5.97 -12.50
N ASN A 64 -7.68 -6.91 -12.40
CA ASN A 64 -7.94 -8.21 -11.80
C ASN A 64 -8.22 -8.10 -10.30
N ASP A 65 -7.44 -7.29 -9.58
CA ASP A 65 -7.66 -7.06 -8.15
C ASP A 65 -9.00 -6.33 -7.89
N GLY A 66 -9.33 -5.34 -8.73
CA GLY A 66 -10.61 -4.64 -8.70
C GLY A 66 -11.80 -5.58 -8.90
N ARG A 67 -11.73 -6.52 -9.85
CA ARG A 67 -12.77 -7.55 -10.04
C ARG A 67 -12.91 -8.48 -8.85
N LEU A 68 -11.79 -8.87 -8.24
CA LEU A 68 -11.78 -9.83 -7.15
C LEU A 68 -12.34 -9.24 -5.84
N LYS A 69 -12.01 -7.98 -5.54
CA LYS A 69 -12.30 -7.35 -4.24
C LYS A 69 -13.40 -6.29 -4.30
N GLY A 70 -13.87 -5.91 -5.48
CA GLY A 70 -14.83 -4.82 -5.65
C GLY A 70 -14.32 -3.50 -5.09
N HIS A 71 -15.21 -2.68 -4.51
CA HIS A 71 -14.82 -1.37 -3.95
C HIS A 71 -13.79 -1.47 -2.81
N ASN A 72 -13.68 -2.63 -2.14
CA ASN A 72 -12.65 -2.89 -1.13
C ASN A 72 -11.23 -3.09 -1.70
N ALA A 73 -11.06 -3.07 -3.03
CA ALA A 73 -9.76 -3.19 -3.70
C ALA A 73 -8.81 -2.01 -3.42
N GLY A 74 -9.34 -0.85 -3.03
CA GLY A 74 -8.55 0.36 -2.80
C GLY A 74 -7.80 0.83 -4.04
N LEU A 75 -8.42 0.76 -5.23
CA LEU A 75 -7.74 1.00 -6.51
C LEU A 75 -7.11 2.39 -6.60
N ARG A 76 -7.77 3.43 -6.07
CA ARG A 76 -7.21 4.78 -6.02
C ARG A 76 -5.90 4.82 -5.25
N VAL A 77 -5.89 4.24 -4.06
CA VAL A 77 -4.72 4.16 -3.19
C VAL A 77 -3.56 3.43 -3.89
N LYS A 78 -3.87 2.39 -4.66
CA LYS A 78 -2.87 1.68 -5.48
C LYS A 78 -2.33 2.53 -6.63
N LEU A 79 -3.18 3.35 -7.26
CA LEU A 79 -2.73 4.31 -8.28
C LEU A 79 -1.87 5.41 -7.66
N GLU A 80 -2.24 5.92 -6.49
CA GLU A 80 -1.42 6.87 -5.70
C GLU A 80 -0.07 6.26 -5.36
N TYR A 81 -0.05 4.96 -5.03
CA TYR A 81 1.18 4.21 -4.81
C TYR A 81 2.05 4.10 -6.07
N ILE A 82 1.50 3.70 -7.21
CA ILE A 82 2.25 3.62 -8.48
C ILE A 82 2.82 5.00 -8.87
N TYR A 83 2.05 6.07 -8.69
CA TYR A 83 2.52 7.42 -8.98
C TYR A 83 3.68 7.83 -8.09
N SER A 84 3.52 7.60 -6.80
CA SER A 84 4.49 8.03 -5.79
C SER A 84 5.75 7.16 -5.78
N SER A 85 5.70 5.91 -6.27
CA SER A 85 6.90 5.09 -6.46
C SER A 85 7.77 5.58 -7.62
N CYS A 86 7.17 6.32 -8.57
CA CYS A 86 7.90 7.01 -9.64
C CYS A 86 8.52 8.33 -9.16
N GLN A 87 8.03 8.89 -8.05
CA GLN A 87 8.59 10.12 -7.46
C GLN A 87 9.91 9.81 -6.75
N LYS A 88 10.90 10.69 -6.96
CA LYS A 88 12.23 10.55 -6.33
C LYS A 88 12.23 10.91 -4.84
N ASP A 89 11.26 11.69 -4.38
CA ASP A 89 11.14 12.11 -2.98
C ASP A 89 10.03 11.35 -2.24
N ILE A 90 10.46 10.53 -1.28
CA ILE A 90 9.59 9.72 -0.41
C ILE A 90 9.22 10.49 0.87
N SER A 91 9.99 11.51 1.25
CA SER A 91 9.85 12.21 2.52
C SER A 91 8.55 13.03 2.59
N GLY A 92 8.12 13.60 1.47
CA GLY A 92 6.87 14.35 1.34
C GLY A 92 5.60 13.50 1.18
N GLN A 93 5.72 12.17 1.07
CA GLN A 93 4.59 11.30 0.78
C GLN A 93 3.76 10.95 2.03
N ALA A 94 2.49 10.61 1.82
CA ALA A 94 1.57 10.22 2.89
C ALA A 94 2.09 8.99 3.68
N GLY A 95 1.68 8.87 4.95
CA GLY A 95 2.13 7.79 5.82
C GLY A 95 1.78 6.40 5.29
N TYR A 96 0.57 6.25 4.74
CA TYR A 96 0.11 5.00 4.12
C TYR A 96 0.97 4.60 2.91
N PHE A 97 1.41 5.58 2.12
CA PHE A 97 2.30 5.32 0.99
C PHE A 97 3.66 4.80 1.46
N ARG A 98 4.28 5.52 2.39
CA ARG A 98 5.56 5.09 2.98
C ARG A 98 5.44 3.70 3.60
N PHE A 99 4.31 3.41 4.25
CA PHE A 99 4.03 2.11 4.85
C PHE A 99 3.91 1.00 3.82
N THR A 100 3.10 1.18 2.77
CA THR A 100 2.96 0.20 1.69
C THR A 100 4.28 -0.03 0.96
N ARG A 101 5.10 1.00 0.79
CA ARG A 101 6.46 0.89 0.23
C ARG A 101 7.37 0.04 1.11
N VAL A 102 7.37 0.27 2.42
CA VAL A 102 8.13 -0.58 3.37
C VAL A 102 7.70 -2.03 3.27
N MET A 103 6.39 -2.31 3.22
CA MET A 103 5.87 -3.68 3.09
C MET A 103 6.31 -4.34 1.77
N GLU A 104 6.40 -3.58 0.68
CA GLU A 104 6.93 -4.08 -0.60
C GLU A 104 8.44 -4.37 -0.52
N ILE A 105 9.24 -3.47 0.06
CA ILE A 105 10.69 -3.66 0.24
C ILE A 105 10.95 -4.91 1.09
N LEU A 106 10.22 -5.07 2.19
CA LEU A 106 10.31 -6.25 3.05
C LEU A 106 9.94 -7.52 2.27
N LYS A 107 8.83 -7.52 1.53
CA LYS A 107 8.42 -8.65 0.70
C LYS A 107 9.50 -9.04 -0.32
N ASN A 108 10.11 -8.06 -0.99
CA ASN A 108 11.18 -8.29 -1.95
C ASN A 108 12.47 -8.78 -1.30
N ALA A 109 12.68 -8.47 -0.02
CA ALA A 109 13.75 -9.02 0.82
C ALA A 109 13.40 -10.41 1.42
N GLY A 110 12.29 -11.04 1.00
CA GLY A 110 11.90 -12.38 1.44
C GLY A 110 11.07 -12.42 2.72
N TRP A 111 10.63 -11.27 3.25
CA TRP A 111 9.78 -11.24 4.44
C TRP A 111 8.36 -11.72 4.13
N LYS A 112 7.77 -12.47 5.07
CA LYS A 112 6.36 -12.89 4.98
C LYS A 112 5.49 -11.97 5.84
N GLY A 113 4.55 -11.28 5.19
CA GLY A 113 3.61 -10.37 5.85
C GLY A 113 2.24 -10.99 6.09
N TYR A 114 1.71 -10.83 7.30
CA TYR A 114 0.41 -11.36 7.71
C TYR A 114 -0.51 -10.28 8.29
N LEU A 115 -1.70 -10.15 7.70
CA LEU A 115 -2.78 -9.32 8.23
C LEU A 115 -3.75 -10.21 9.01
N LEU A 116 -3.85 -9.99 10.32
CA LEU A 116 -4.58 -10.85 11.25
C LEU A 116 -5.86 -10.18 11.73
N THR A 117 -6.90 -10.99 11.91
CA THR A 117 -8.10 -10.56 12.63
C THR A 117 -7.76 -10.23 14.09
N PRO A 118 -8.56 -9.39 14.78
CA PRO A 118 -8.32 -9.06 16.19
C PRO A 118 -8.19 -10.29 17.11
N ALA A 119 -8.98 -11.34 16.83
CA ALA A 119 -8.91 -12.60 17.57
C ALA A 119 -7.55 -13.29 17.40
N LYS A 120 -7.09 -13.48 16.15
CA LYS A 120 -5.78 -14.09 15.85
C LYS A 120 -4.63 -13.25 16.40
N TRP A 121 -4.74 -11.93 16.34
CA TRP A 121 -3.75 -11.01 16.92
C TRP A 121 -3.59 -11.19 18.44
N ASN A 122 -4.69 -11.39 19.17
CA ASN A 122 -4.65 -11.60 20.63
C ASN A 122 -4.12 -12.99 21.03
N ILE A 123 -4.24 -13.99 20.15
CA ILE A 123 -3.57 -15.29 20.32
C ILE A 123 -2.07 -15.10 20.08
N LEU A 124 -1.72 -14.49 18.94
CA LEU A 124 -0.33 -14.21 18.54
C LEU A 124 0.47 -13.58 19.68
N LYS A 125 -0.07 -12.55 20.35
CA LYS A 125 0.58 -11.84 21.49
C LYS A 125 1.14 -12.75 22.58
N ARG A 126 0.57 -13.95 22.75
CA ARG A 126 0.92 -14.94 23.77
C ARG A 126 1.87 -16.03 23.26
N GLU A 127 2.07 -16.11 21.94
CA GLU A 127 2.94 -17.10 21.31
C GLU A 127 4.38 -16.62 21.22
N ASN A 128 5.30 -17.60 21.23
CA ASN A 128 6.72 -17.42 21.10
C ASN A 128 7.14 -17.91 19.71
N PHE A 129 7.66 -17.00 18.89
CA PHE A 129 8.26 -17.36 17.60
C PHE A 129 9.76 -17.61 17.78
N GLY A 130 10.30 -18.55 17.01
CA GLY A 130 11.74 -18.68 16.82
C GLY A 130 12.24 -17.65 15.80
N ASP A 131 13.55 -17.43 15.77
CA ASP A 131 14.21 -16.45 14.89
C ASP A 131 14.55 -17.02 13.50
N GLU A 132 13.92 -18.14 13.11
CA GLU A 132 14.27 -18.86 11.87
C GLU A 132 13.74 -18.18 10.60
N GLU A 133 12.64 -17.42 10.68
CA GLU A 133 12.02 -16.76 9.53
C GLU A 133 11.75 -15.28 9.78
N ASN A 134 11.90 -14.49 8.71
CA ASN A 134 11.59 -13.05 8.68
C ASN A 134 10.08 -12.84 8.50
N LEU A 135 9.38 -12.56 9.59
CA LEU A 135 7.92 -12.46 9.63
C LEU A 135 7.47 -11.09 10.15
N ILE A 136 6.43 -10.53 9.54
CA ILE A 136 5.79 -9.29 10.00
C ILE A 136 4.27 -9.47 10.10
N PHE A 137 3.71 -9.18 11.27
CA PHE A 137 2.29 -9.35 11.57
C PHE A 137 1.65 -8.00 11.90
N MET A 138 0.42 -7.83 11.45
CA MET A 138 -0.40 -6.63 11.66
C MET A 138 -1.81 -7.02 12.11
N ASN A 139 -2.45 -6.15 12.89
CA ASN A 139 -3.88 -6.24 13.15
C ASN A 139 -4.65 -5.51 12.05
N GLU A 140 -5.56 -6.22 11.37
CA GLU A 140 -6.38 -5.68 10.28
C GLU A 140 -7.20 -4.46 10.69
N SER A 141 -7.86 -4.53 11.85
CA SER A 141 -8.68 -3.44 12.36
C SER A 141 -7.84 -2.22 12.72
N ALA A 142 -6.61 -2.43 13.21
CA ALA A 142 -5.70 -1.34 13.50
C ALA A 142 -5.21 -0.65 12.22
N VAL A 143 -4.79 -1.41 11.20
CA VAL A 143 -4.39 -0.85 9.89
C VAL A 143 -5.49 0.03 9.30
N LYS A 144 -6.76 -0.41 9.39
CA LYS A 144 -7.92 0.32 8.86
C LYS A 144 -8.15 1.68 9.52
N ILE A 145 -7.80 1.85 10.79
CA ILE A 145 -8.02 3.09 11.55
C ILE A 145 -6.75 3.93 11.71
N SER A 146 -5.59 3.40 11.33
CA SER A 146 -4.31 4.10 11.46
C SER A 146 -4.12 5.21 10.44
N PHE A 147 -4.86 5.19 9.33
CA PHE A 147 -4.71 6.18 8.27
C PHE A 147 -6.02 6.92 8.02
N ASP A 148 -5.94 8.23 7.81
CA ASP A 148 -7.09 9.02 7.37
C ASP A 148 -7.36 8.85 5.87
N LEU A 149 -8.42 9.51 5.37
CA LEU A 149 -8.80 9.50 3.95
C LEU A 149 -7.73 10.08 3.01
N THR A 150 -6.74 10.80 3.54
CA THR A 150 -5.60 11.34 2.79
C THR A 150 -4.35 10.48 2.94
N GLY A 151 -4.44 9.35 3.63
CA GLY A 151 -3.34 8.44 3.90
C GLY A 151 -2.36 8.95 4.97
N ARG A 152 -2.70 10.00 5.71
CA ARG A 152 -1.87 10.47 6.84
C ARG A 152 -2.03 9.50 8.00
N LEU A 153 -0.92 9.17 8.64
CA LEU A 153 -0.91 8.35 9.84
C LEU A 153 -1.50 9.17 11.01
N ILE A 154 -2.62 8.72 11.57
CA ILE A 154 -3.35 9.39 12.64
C ILE A 154 -3.24 8.68 13.99
N CYS A 155 -2.92 7.37 14.00
CA CYS A 155 -2.61 6.66 15.22
C CYS A 155 -1.49 5.65 15.01
N ALA A 156 -0.71 5.45 16.07
CA ALA A 156 0.43 4.55 16.02
C ALA A 156 -0.02 3.11 15.76
N LEU A 157 0.61 2.43 14.80
CA LEU A 157 0.27 1.06 14.45
C LEU A 157 1.25 0.09 15.10
N LYS A 158 0.69 -0.86 15.84
CA LYS A 158 1.45 -1.94 16.47
C LYS A 158 1.72 -3.05 15.44
N LEU A 159 3.00 -3.36 15.27
CA LEU A 159 3.51 -4.44 14.43
C LEU A 159 4.20 -5.47 15.31
N ARG A 160 4.15 -6.73 14.90
CA ARG A 160 4.98 -7.78 15.48
C ARG A 160 5.94 -8.30 14.43
N VAL A 161 7.22 -8.36 14.76
CA VAL A 161 8.31 -8.65 13.84
C VAL A 161 9.14 -9.79 14.44
N CYS A 162 9.48 -10.79 13.63
CA CYS A 162 10.35 -11.93 13.99
C CYS A 162 11.44 -12.08 12.93
N GLY A 163 12.63 -12.57 13.31
CA GLY A 163 13.80 -12.66 12.42
C GLY A 163 14.74 -11.45 12.54
N ASP A 164 15.20 -10.90 11.42
CA ASP A 164 16.14 -9.76 11.38
C ASP A 164 15.45 -8.42 11.68
N ILE A 165 15.21 -8.22 12.97
CA ILE A 165 14.63 -7.02 13.60
C ILE A 165 15.38 -5.75 13.17
N LYS A 166 16.72 -5.77 13.11
CA LYS A 166 17.53 -4.60 12.75
C LYS A 166 17.35 -4.21 11.27
N MET A 167 17.25 -5.19 10.38
CA MET A 167 16.95 -4.93 8.97
C MET A 167 15.57 -4.29 8.81
N ALA A 168 14.55 -4.80 9.50
CA ALA A 168 13.21 -4.22 9.45
C ALA A 168 13.23 -2.76 9.92
N GLU A 169 13.81 -2.48 11.09
CA GLU A 169 13.94 -1.14 11.65
C GLU A 169 14.58 -0.16 10.66
N LYS A 170 15.72 -0.53 10.07
CA LYS A 170 16.41 0.28 9.06
C LYS A 170 15.55 0.57 7.83
N ILE A 171 14.74 -0.40 7.39
CA ILE A 171 13.84 -0.20 6.25
C ILE A 171 12.71 0.78 6.60
N PHE A 172 12.12 0.68 7.80
CA PHE A 172 11.09 1.63 8.24
C PHE A 172 11.64 3.05 8.36
N GLU A 173 12.76 3.23 9.06
CA GLU A 173 13.40 4.53 9.26
C GLU A 173 13.86 5.15 7.94
N GLY A 174 14.45 4.34 7.05
CA GLY A 174 14.88 4.77 5.72
C GLY A 174 13.73 5.20 4.79
N ASN A 175 12.48 4.87 5.14
CA ASN A 175 11.28 5.31 4.45
C ASN A 175 10.50 6.35 5.28
N TYR A 176 11.16 7.03 6.22
CA TYR A 176 10.58 8.10 7.05
C TYR A 176 9.38 7.64 7.89
N LEU A 177 9.35 6.38 8.31
CA LEU A 177 8.42 5.90 9.31
C LEU A 177 9.17 5.69 10.63
N PRO A 178 9.02 6.60 11.61
CA PRO A 178 9.72 6.47 12.87
C PRO A 178 9.24 5.22 13.59
N VAL A 179 10.16 4.50 14.20
CA VAL A 179 9.87 3.28 14.92
C VAL A 179 10.19 3.45 16.40
N ARG A 180 9.37 2.86 17.26
CA ARG A 180 9.70 2.61 18.66
C ARG A 180 9.63 1.13 18.93
N THR A 181 10.73 0.58 19.45
CA THR A 181 10.83 -0.83 19.82
C THR A 181 10.61 -0.97 21.33
N GLU A 182 9.61 -1.76 21.75
CA GLU A 182 9.43 -2.11 23.16
C GLU A 182 10.08 -3.46 23.47
N CYS A 183 11.01 -3.45 24.43
CA CYS A 183 11.74 -4.63 24.86
C CYS A 183 11.00 -5.32 26.03
N GLN A 184 10.18 -6.31 25.69
CA GLN A 184 9.85 -7.43 26.58
C GLN A 184 9.99 -8.70 25.73
N ASP A 185 11.25 -9.10 25.53
CA ASP A 185 11.73 -10.36 24.95
C ASP A 185 11.30 -10.80 23.53
N LYS A 186 10.32 -10.19 22.82
CA LYS A 186 9.85 -10.74 21.51
C LYS A 186 9.31 -9.73 20.49
N GLY A 187 10.18 -8.89 19.92
CA GLY A 187 9.99 -8.26 18.61
C GLY A 187 8.66 -7.51 18.39
N ARG A 188 8.39 -6.47 19.18
CA ARG A 188 7.21 -5.60 19.01
C ARG A 188 7.64 -4.22 18.54
N TYR A 189 7.04 -3.79 17.44
CA TYR A 189 7.30 -2.52 16.77
C TYR A 189 6.07 -1.62 16.85
N TYR A 190 6.30 -0.33 16.98
CA TYR A 190 5.29 0.70 16.88
C TYR A 190 5.80 1.74 15.89
N PHE A 191 4.96 2.14 14.95
CA PHE A 191 5.22 3.32 14.13
C PHE A 191 4.13 4.35 14.33
#